data_AF-A0A0F4ERL8-F1
#
_entry.id   AF-A0A0F4ERL8-F1
#
_cell.length_a   1.000
_cell.length_b   1.000
_cell.length_c   1.000
_cell.angle_alpha   90.00
_cell.angle_beta   90.00
_cell.angle_gamma   90.00
#
_symmetry.space_group_name_H-M   'P 1'
#
loop_
_entity.id
_entity.type
_entity.pdbx_description
1 polymer ?
#
loop_
_entity_poly.entity_id
_entity_poly.type
_entity_poly.pdbx_seq_one_letter_code
_entity_poly.pdbx_strand_id
1 'polypeptide(L)'
;MWEFGVLLLLVAILGVFLAKWFLPGGGDLASGTLLVTGVSPRPNDARGEQFVTIAGVISGPTVSEYSVYRRMVVDLDKWPAIGQLHPVMYSPKNPDNWKFMPPD
;
A
#
# COMPACT_ATOMS: atom_id res chain seq x y z
N MET A 1 36.27 31.30 -3.77
CA MET A 1 36.61 29.89 -4.13
C MET A 1 36.17 28.91 -3.05
N TRP A 2 36.33 29.23 -1.76
CA TRP A 2 35.83 28.42 -0.64
C TRP A 2 34.30 28.39 -0.54
N GLU A 3 33.61 29.46 -0.95
CA GLU A 3 32.13 29.51 -0.90
C GLU A 3 31.48 28.41 -1.73
N PHE A 4 32.07 28.05 -2.89
CA PHE A 4 31.58 26.93 -3.71
C PHE A 4 31.74 25.59 -3.01
N GLY A 5 32.82 25.41 -2.24
CA GLY A 5 33.01 24.21 -1.42
C GLY A 5 31.97 24.09 -0.31
N VAL A 6 31.66 25.21 0.37
CA VAL A 6 30.61 25.25 1.39
C VAL A 6 29.22 25.02 0.79
N LEU A 7 28.94 25.59 -0.37
CA LEU A 7 27.66 25.39 -1.07
C LEU A 7 27.45 23.91 -1.43
N LEU A 8 28.47 23.26 -2.01
CA LEU A 8 28.39 21.85 -2.37
C LEU A 8 28.21 20.96 -1.13
N LEU A 9 28.88 21.29 -0.02
CA LEU A 9 28.70 20.58 1.25
C LEU A 9 27.26 20.69 1.76
N LEU A 10 26.66 21.89 1.74
CA LEU A 10 25.29 22.12 2.18
C LEU A 10 24.28 21.36 1.31
N VAL A 11 24.48 21.34 -0.01
CA VAL A 11 23.64 20.58 -0.94
C VAL A 11 23.76 19.07 -0.68
N ALA A 12 24.96 18.57 -0.43
CA ALA A 12 25.17 17.16 -0.10
C ALA A 12 24.47 16.77 1.21
N ILE A 13 24.61 17.58 2.26
CA ILE A 13 23.92 17.37 3.55
C ILE A 13 22.41 17.36 3.35
N LEU A 14 21.87 18.37 2.65
CA LEU A 14 20.44 18.46 2.36
C LEU A 14 19.96 17.25 1.56
N GLY A 15 20.74 16.79 0.58
CA GLY A 15 20.46 15.59 -0.20
C GLY A 15 20.32 14.33 0.66
N VAL A 16 21.21 14.14 1.65
CA VAL A 16 21.12 13.00 2.59
C VAL A 16 19.87 13.07 3.46
N PHE A 17 19.51 14.26 3.97
CA PHE A 17 18.28 14.41 4.76
C PHE A 17 17.02 14.15 3.95
N LEU A 18 16.98 14.60 2.69
CA LEU A 18 15.85 14.38 1.80
C LEU A 18 15.77 12.94 1.26
N ALA A 19 16.90 12.24 1.14
CA ALA A 19 16.94 10.86 0.64
C ALA A 19 16.02 9.91 1.42
N LYS A 20 15.92 10.08 2.75
CA LYS A 20 15.00 9.29 3.60
C LYS A 20 13.53 9.40 3.16
N TRP A 21 13.13 10.53 2.58
CA TRP A 21 11.76 10.75 2.15
C TRP A 21 11.45 10.12 0.80
N PHE A 22 12.46 10.00 -0.07
CA PHE A 22 12.32 9.42 -1.41
C PHE A 22 12.63 7.92 -1.46
N LEU A 23 13.34 7.38 -0.48
CA LEU A 23 13.57 5.96 -0.37
C LEU A 23 12.32 5.26 0.19
N PRO A 24 11.73 4.27 -0.52
CA PRO A 24 10.62 3.51 0.02
C PRO A 24 11.10 2.82 1.29
N GLY A 25 10.56 3.26 2.43
CA GLY A 25 10.84 2.62 3.71
C GLY A 25 10.37 1.17 3.64
N GLY A 26 11.32 0.24 3.59
CA GLY A 26 11.10 -1.17 3.90
C GLY A 26 10.74 -1.30 5.38
N GLY A 27 9.56 -0.79 5.74
CA GLY A 27 8.98 -1.00 7.05
C GLY A 27 8.58 -2.45 7.17
N ASP A 28 8.81 -3.04 8.33
CA ASP A 28 8.38 -4.38 8.69
C ASP A 28 6.88 -4.50 8.40
N LEU A 29 6.53 -5.18 7.32
CA LEU A 29 5.14 -5.36 6.91
C LEU A 29 4.57 -6.50 7.75
N ALA A 30 3.48 -6.24 8.46
CA ALA A 30 2.76 -7.28 9.16
C ALA A 30 1.86 -8.04 8.18
N SER A 31 1.72 -9.34 8.41
CA SER A 31 0.73 -10.18 7.73
C SER A 31 -0.58 -10.14 8.49
N GLY A 32 -1.69 -10.05 7.77
CA GLY A 32 -3.04 -10.06 8.32
C GLY A 32 -4.06 -10.58 7.31
N THR A 33 -5.32 -10.51 7.70
CA THR A 33 -6.44 -10.92 6.85
C THR A 33 -7.40 -9.75 6.66
N LEU A 34 -7.75 -9.49 5.41
CA LEU A 34 -8.76 -8.50 5.02
C LEU A 34 -10.10 -9.20 4.80
N LEU A 35 -11.11 -8.79 5.54
CA LEU A 35 -12.51 -9.07 5.21
C LEU A 35 -13.04 -7.96 4.30
N VAL A 36 -13.46 -8.32 3.09
CA VAL A 36 -14.03 -7.36 2.13
C VAL A 36 -15.48 -7.07 2.50
N THR A 37 -15.81 -5.79 2.73
CA THR A 37 -17.16 -5.33 3.07
C THR A 37 -17.83 -4.55 1.94
N GLY A 38 -17.04 -4.03 1.00
CA GLY A 38 -17.54 -3.32 -0.18
C GLY A 38 -16.55 -3.39 -1.33
N VAL A 39 -17.06 -3.47 -2.56
CA VAL A 39 -16.24 -3.49 -3.78
C VAL A 39 -16.93 -2.64 -4.84
N SER A 40 -16.16 -1.85 -5.58
CA SER A 40 -16.69 -1.15 -6.75
C SER A 40 -17.26 -2.12 -7.80
N PRO A 41 -18.26 -1.71 -8.59
CA PRO A 41 -18.81 -2.55 -9.65
C PRO A 41 -17.74 -3.05 -10.63
N ARG A 42 -17.81 -4.33 -11.00
CA ARG A 42 -16.95 -4.90 -12.03
C ARG A 42 -17.34 -4.34 -13.40
N PRO A 43 -16.40 -3.80 -14.20
CA PRO A 43 -16.69 -3.37 -15.57
C PRO A 43 -16.97 -4.59 -16.47
N ASN A 44 -17.99 -4.49 -17.32
CA ASN A 44 -18.45 -5.61 -18.17
C ASN A 44 -17.81 -5.63 -19.56
N ASP A 45 -17.29 -4.49 -20.01
CA ASP A 45 -16.78 -4.22 -21.35
C ASP A 45 -15.24 -4.06 -21.40
N ALA A 46 -14.58 -4.26 -20.26
CA ALA A 46 -13.13 -4.19 -20.12
C ALA A 46 -12.48 -5.58 -20.08
N ARG A 47 -11.16 -5.64 -20.28
CA ARG A 47 -10.34 -6.86 -20.17
C ARG A 47 -9.04 -6.56 -19.41
N GLY A 48 -8.48 -7.60 -18.77
CA GLY A 48 -7.21 -7.52 -18.05
C GLY A 48 -7.28 -6.72 -16.76
N GLU A 49 -6.23 -5.97 -16.47
CA GLU A 49 -6.06 -5.19 -15.24
C GLU A 49 -7.00 -3.97 -15.20
N GLN A 50 -7.75 -3.84 -14.11
CA GLN A 50 -8.71 -2.77 -13.90
C GLN A 50 -8.61 -2.18 -12.51
N PHE A 51 -9.03 -0.92 -12.37
CA PHE A 51 -9.09 -0.27 -11.06
C PHE A 51 -10.31 -0.75 -10.28
N VAL A 52 -10.08 -1.30 -9.09
CA VAL A 52 -11.10 -1.64 -8.11
C VAL A 52 -10.94 -0.78 -6.87
N THR A 53 -12.06 -0.40 -6.27
CA THR A 53 -12.09 0.23 -4.95
C THR A 53 -12.65 -0.76 -3.95
N ILE A 54 -11.91 -1.02 -2.89
CA ILE A 54 -12.22 -2.02 -1.88
C ILE A 54 -12.40 -1.32 -0.54
N ALA A 55 -13.54 -1.57 0.10
CA ALA A 55 -13.78 -1.32 1.51
C ALA A 55 -13.69 -2.65 2.26
N GLY A 56 -13.11 -2.63 3.45
CA GLY A 56 -12.97 -3.85 4.25
C GLY A 56 -12.47 -3.59 5.65
N VAL A 57 -12.21 -4.68 6.37
CA VAL A 57 -11.69 -4.67 7.73
C VAL A 57 -10.48 -5.59 7.81
N ILE A 58 -9.33 -5.05 8.24
CA ILE A 58 -8.11 -5.82 8.45
C ILE A 58 -8.03 -6.28 9.90
N SER A 59 -7.72 -7.55 10.09
CA SER A 59 -7.34 -8.11 11.38
C SER A 59 -5.95 -8.73 11.29
N GLY A 60 -5.10 -8.44 12.26
CA GLY A 60 -3.71 -8.91 12.30
C GLY A 60 -3.07 -8.77 13.68
N PRO A 61 -1.78 -9.11 13.83
CA PRO A 61 -1.11 -9.10 15.13
C PRO A 61 -0.99 -7.70 15.75
N THR A 62 -1.04 -6.65 14.94
CA THR A 62 -0.88 -5.25 15.40
C THR A 62 -2.15 -4.42 15.31
N VAL A 63 -3.22 -4.94 14.70
CA VAL A 63 -4.50 -4.24 14.53
C VAL A 63 -5.67 -5.20 14.75
N SER A 64 -6.66 -4.77 15.54
CA SER A 64 -7.92 -5.50 15.73
C SER A 64 -9.02 -4.79 14.97
N GLU A 65 -9.53 -5.42 13.92
CA GLU A 65 -10.69 -4.94 13.13
C GLU A 65 -10.56 -3.50 12.61
N TYR A 66 -9.44 -3.18 11.97
CA TYR A 66 -9.20 -1.85 11.40
C TYR A 66 -9.89 -1.69 10.03
N SER A 67 -10.83 -0.75 9.92
CA SER A 67 -11.52 -0.45 8.66
C SER A 67 -10.60 0.22 7.65
N VAL A 68 -10.55 -0.29 6.43
CA VAL A 68 -9.74 0.25 5.34
C VAL A 68 -10.58 0.55 4.11
N TYR A 69 -10.10 1.51 3.32
CA TYR A 69 -10.65 1.85 2.02
C TYR A 69 -9.51 2.14 1.03
N ARG A 70 -9.41 1.39 -0.06
CA ARG A 70 -8.29 1.52 -1.00
C ARG A 70 -8.70 1.27 -2.44
N ARG A 71 -8.18 2.09 -3.35
CA ARG A 71 -8.24 1.87 -4.80
C ARG A 71 -6.93 1.23 -5.27
N MET A 72 -7.02 0.15 -6.04
CA MET A 72 -5.87 -0.56 -6.59
C MET A 72 -6.19 -1.22 -7.92
N VAL A 73 -5.16 -1.76 -8.57
CA VAL A 73 -5.27 -2.49 -9.82
C VAL A 73 -5.39 -3.97 -9.51
N VAL A 74 -6.41 -4.63 -10.08
CA VAL A 74 -6.63 -6.08 -9.98
C VAL A 74 -7.05 -6.60 -11.34
N ASP A 75 -6.69 -7.85 -11.62
CA ASP A 75 -7.16 -8.55 -12.80
C ASP A 75 -8.68 -8.78 -12.74
N LEU A 76 -9.38 -8.51 -13.84
CA LEU A 76 -10.83 -8.71 -13.97
C LEU A 76 -11.29 -10.13 -13.59
N ASP A 77 -10.50 -11.15 -13.88
CA ASP A 77 -10.83 -12.55 -13.58
C ASP A 77 -10.67 -12.87 -12.09
N LYS A 78 -9.99 -12.01 -11.34
CA LYS A 78 -9.78 -12.12 -9.87
C LYS A 78 -10.49 -11.00 -9.11
N TRP A 79 -11.58 -10.47 -9.66
CA TRP A 79 -12.33 -9.39 -9.02
C TRP A 79 -12.79 -9.78 -7.61
N PRO A 80 -12.45 -9.00 -6.57
CA PRO A 80 -12.85 -9.33 -5.20
C PRO A 80 -14.36 -9.31 -5.02
N ALA A 81 -14.86 -10.15 -4.13
CA ALA A 81 -16.26 -10.17 -3.73
C ALA A 81 -16.45 -9.75 -2.27
N ILE A 82 -17.62 -9.18 -1.94
CA ILE A 82 -18.02 -8.88 -0.57
C ILE A 82 -18.13 -10.19 0.23
N GLY A 83 -17.64 -10.18 1.47
CA GLY A 83 -17.57 -11.33 2.36
C GLY A 83 -16.33 -12.20 2.17
N GLN A 84 -15.52 -11.94 1.14
CA GLN A 84 -14.29 -12.69 0.89
C GLN A 84 -13.19 -12.29 1.88
N LEU A 85 -12.43 -13.28 2.35
CA LEU A 85 -11.22 -13.10 3.14
C LEU A 85 -10.00 -13.16 2.23
N HIS A 86 -9.11 -12.18 2.34
CA HIS A 86 -7.86 -12.12 1.58
C HIS A 86 -6.65 -12.00 2.52
N PRO A 87 -5.58 -12.78 2.31
CA PRO A 87 -4.31 -12.52 2.98
C PRO A 87 -3.73 -11.20 2.48
N VAL A 88 -3.31 -10.35 3.41
CA VAL A 88 -2.77 -9.02 3.11
C VAL A 88 -1.51 -8.75 3.91
N MET A 89 -0.64 -7.95 3.34
CA MET A 89 0.49 -7.34 4.02
C MET A 89 0.18 -5.87 4.25
N TYR A 90 0.36 -5.38 5.47
CA TYR A 90 0.05 -3.99 5.82
C TYR A 90 1.15 -3.37 6.67
N SER A 91 1.26 -2.04 6.64
CA SER A 91 2.19 -1.32 7.52
C SER A 91 1.59 -1.20 8.93
N PRO A 92 2.28 -1.67 10.00
CA PRO A 92 1.80 -1.47 11.37
C PRO A 92 1.65 0.00 11.77
N LYS A 93 2.41 0.91 11.13
CA LYS A 93 2.35 2.35 11.40
C LYS A 93 1.20 3.04 10.68
N ASN A 94 0.77 2.48 9.54
CA ASN A 94 -0.31 3.03 8.72
C ASN A 94 -1.02 1.87 7.99
N PRO A 95 -2.04 1.25 8.59
CA PRO A 95 -2.71 0.08 8.04
C PRO A 95 -3.42 0.34 6.69
N ASP A 96 -3.71 1.60 6.35
CA ASP A 96 -4.23 1.98 5.02
C ASP A 96 -3.23 1.70 3.89
N ASN A 97 -1.93 1.60 4.21
CA ASN A 97 -0.89 1.12 3.32
C ASN A 97 -0.81 -0.41 3.38
N TRP A 98 -1.76 -1.06 2.73
CA TRP A 98 -1.83 -2.52 2.61
C TRP A 98 -1.84 -2.97 1.14
N LYS A 99 -1.47 -4.22 0.91
CA LYS A 99 -1.50 -4.89 -0.40
C LYS A 99 -1.89 -6.35 -0.23
N PHE A 100 -2.48 -6.94 -1.27
CA PHE A 100 -2.66 -8.39 -1.31
C PHE A 100 -1.31 -9.09 -1.21
N MET A 101 -1.30 -10.21 -0.50
CA MET A 101 -0.15 -11.09 -0.48
C MET A 101 0.02 -11.73 -1.86
N PRO A 102 1.24 -11.80 -2.42
CA PRO A 102 1.47 -12.55 -3.65
C PRO A 102 1.05 -14.02 -3.47
N PRO A 103 0.53 -14.67 -4.52
CA PRO A 103 0.37 -16.13 -4.50
C PRO A 103 1.74 -16.80 -4.33
N ASP A 104 1.76 -17.91 -3.60
CA ASP A 104 2.95 -18.76 -3.42
C ASP A 104 3.46 -19.35 -4.74
#